data_AF-A0A6B1DK98-F1
#
_entry.id   AF-A0A6B1DK98-F1
#
_cell.length_a   1.000
_cell.length_b   1.000
_cell.length_c   1.000
_cell.angle_alpha   90.00
_cell.angle_beta   90.00
_cell.angle_gamma   90.00
#
_symmetry.space_group_name_H-M   'P 1'
#
loop_
_entity.id
_entity.type
_entity.pdbx_description
1 polymer ?
#
loop_
_entity_poly.entity_id
_entity_poly.type
_entity_poly.pdbx_seq_one_letter_code
_entity_poly.pdbx_strand_id
1 'polypeptide(L)'
;MLEICQSTLNHILTGRRPAPAGFEARANRALDFLERVELAVAEARSKAVAEMGGAARNAAGDDPIDVERLPAVLFLEELAALLRCSRATLERRIKSRVFPVSPIRGVDSRPRWSKVAVMQWLALGGPSDAPMRRRQQRRTA
;
A
#
# COMPACT_ATOMS: atom_id res chain seq x y z
N MET A 1 -46.37 38.24 -20.52
CA MET A 1 -45.01 38.07 -19.95
C MET A 1 -44.78 36.59 -19.77
N LEU A 2 -43.78 36.01 -20.46
CA LEU A 2 -43.45 34.59 -20.33
C LEU A 2 -42.44 34.44 -19.18
N GLU A 3 -42.89 33.94 -18.04
CA GLU A 3 -41.98 33.55 -16.95
C GLU A 3 -41.23 32.28 -17.37
N ILE A 4 -40.02 32.45 -17.88
CA ILE A 4 -39.12 31.33 -18.14
C ILE A 4 -38.64 30.81 -16.79
N CYS A 5 -39.06 29.60 -16.42
CA CYS A 5 -38.66 28.95 -15.18
C CYS A 5 -37.13 28.83 -15.12
N GLN A 6 -36.52 29.16 -13.98
CA GLN A 6 -35.05 29.19 -13.81
C GLN A 6 -34.36 27.88 -14.19
N SER A 7 -35.05 26.74 -14.03
CA SER A 7 -34.56 25.41 -14.43
C SER A 7 -34.37 25.29 -15.95
N THR A 8 -35.26 25.90 -16.74
CA THR A 8 -35.18 25.96 -18.21
C THR A 8 -34.05 26.87 -18.65
N LEU A 9 -33.87 28.02 -17.97
CA LEU A 9 -32.80 28.97 -18.26
C LEU A 9 -31.41 28.36 -17.98
N ASN A 10 -31.26 27.64 -16.87
CA ASN A 10 -30.02 26.93 -16.53
C ASN A 10 -29.70 25.78 -17.49
N HIS A 11 -30.72 25.06 -17.98
CA HIS A 11 -30.52 24.01 -18.99
C HIS A 11 -29.94 24.59 -20.29
N ILE A 12 -30.46 25.74 -20.72
CA ILE A 12 -30.03 26.43 -21.94
C ILE A 12 -28.60 26.97 -21.80
N LEU A 13 -28.26 27.58 -20.66
CA LEU A 13 -26.94 28.20 -20.46
C LEU A 13 -25.81 27.21 -20.20
N THR A 14 -26.09 26.06 -19.59
CA THR A 14 -25.03 25.12 -19.14
C THR A 14 -25.02 23.80 -19.91
N GLY A 15 -26.02 23.55 -20.77
CA GLY A 15 -26.19 22.27 -21.47
C GLY A 15 -26.52 21.08 -20.55
N ARG A 16 -26.61 21.30 -19.22
CA ARG A 16 -26.89 20.24 -18.25
C ARG A 16 -28.38 20.03 -18.12
N ARG A 17 -28.85 18.78 -18.30
CA ARG A 17 -30.26 18.44 -18.09
C ARG A 17 -30.62 18.63 -16.61
N PRO A 18 -31.82 19.15 -16.29
CA PRO A 18 -32.27 19.22 -14.91
C PRO A 18 -32.36 17.80 -14.33
N ALA A 19 -31.99 17.65 -13.05
CA ALA A 19 -32.04 16.36 -12.38
C ALA A 19 -33.49 15.82 -12.39
N PRO A 20 -33.69 14.51 -12.66
CA PRO A 20 -35.03 13.94 -12.67
C PRO A 20 -35.66 14.01 -11.27
N ALA A 21 -36.98 14.12 -11.20
CA ALA A 21 -37.69 14.12 -9.93
C ALA A 21 -37.27 12.92 -9.05
N GLY A 22 -36.97 13.21 -7.79
CA GLY A 22 -36.47 12.23 -6.81
C GLY A 22 -35.01 11.80 -6.98
N PHE A 23 -34.22 12.45 -7.85
CA PHE A 23 -32.77 12.21 -7.95
C PHE A 23 -32.05 12.42 -6.62
N GLU A 24 -32.32 13.53 -5.93
CA GLU A 24 -31.71 13.83 -4.62
C GLU A 24 -32.07 12.78 -3.57
N ALA A 25 -33.34 12.37 -3.51
CA ALA A 25 -33.77 11.32 -2.59
C ALA A 25 -33.09 9.97 -2.88
N ARG A 26 -32.86 9.64 -4.15
CA ARG A 26 -32.10 8.43 -4.54
C ARG A 26 -30.61 8.57 -4.22
N ALA A 27 -30.02 9.74 -4.47
CA ALA A 27 -28.62 10.02 -4.19
C ALA A 27 -28.34 9.96 -2.68
N ASN A 28 -29.19 10.57 -1.85
CA ASN A 28 -29.07 10.53 -0.40
C ASN A 28 -29.18 9.10 0.13
N ARG A 29 -30.13 8.29 -0.36
CA ARG A 29 -30.23 6.88 0.00
C ARG A 29 -28.99 6.07 -0.42
N ALA A 30 -28.37 6.39 -1.55
CA ALA A 30 -27.15 5.75 -2.00
C ALA A 30 -25.95 6.12 -1.11
N LEU A 31 -25.86 7.37 -0.68
CA LEU A 31 -24.84 7.83 0.26
C LEU A 31 -24.99 7.15 1.63
N ASP A 32 -26.21 7.11 2.19
CA ASP A 32 -26.50 6.41 3.44
C ASP A 32 -26.15 4.92 3.38
N PHE A 33 -26.37 4.29 2.22
CA PHE A 33 -26.01 2.89 2.00
C PHE A 33 -24.50 2.68 1.99
N LEU A 34 -23.74 3.56 1.33
CA LEU A 34 -22.28 3.48 1.29
C LEU A 34 -21.67 3.66 2.69
N GLU A 35 -22.17 4.62 3.47
CA GLU A 35 -21.71 4.84 4.84
C GLU A 35 -21.95 3.60 5.73
N ARG A 36 -23.13 2.95 5.59
CA ARG A 36 -23.42 1.70 6.28
C ARG A 36 -22.50 0.55 5.86
N VAL A 37 -22.16 0.47 4.57
CA VAL A 37 -21.23 -0.54 4.05
C VAL A 37 -19.82 -0.30 4.60
N GLU A 38 -19.34 0.95 4.61
CA GLU A 38 -18.04 1.29 5.19
C GLU A 38 -17.98 0.96 6.68
N LEU A 39 -19.04 1.28 7.43
CA LEU A 39 -19.15 0.93 8.85
C LEU A 39 -19.10 -0.60 9.05
N ALA A 40 -19.86 -1.36 8.24
CA ALA A 40 -19.88 -2.82 8.30
C ALA A 40 -18.53 -3.44 7.91
N VAL A 41 -17.82 -2.86 6.95
CA VAL A 41 -16.47 -3.29 6.57
C VAL A 41 -15.46 -3.00 7.68
N ALA A 42 -15.54 -1.84 8.33
CA ALA A 42 -14.70 -1.48 9.46
C ALA A 42 -14.95 -2.38 10.68
N GLU A 43 -16.23 -2.72 10.94
CA GLU A 43 -16.62 -3.66 11.98
C GLU A 43 -16.12 -5.07 11.67
N ALA A 44 -16.33 -5.55 10.43
CA ALA A 44 -15.81 -6.85 9.98
C ALA A 44 -14.29 -6.92 10.06
N ARG A 45 -13.58 -5.83 9.75
CA ARG A 45 -12.12 -5.74 9.90
C ARG A 45 -11.70 -5.80 11.37
N SER A 46 -12.36 -5.05 12.24
CA SER A 46 -12.09 -5.07 13.69
C SER A 46 -12.38 -6.45 14.30
N LYS A 47 -13.48 -7.07 13.90
CA LYS A 47 -13.86 -8.43 14.31
C LYS A 47 -12.88 -9.47 13.78
N ALA A 48 -12.43 -9.36 12.52
CA ALA A 48 -11.41 -10.24 11.97
C ALA A 48 -10.06 -10.08 12.70
N VAL A 49 -9.68 -8.88 13.13
CA VAL A 49 -8.47 -8.64 13.95
C VAL A 49 -8.62 -9.26 15.35
N ALA A 50 -9.81 -9.23 15.95
CA ALA A 50 -10.08 -9.83 17.24
C ALA A 50 -10.15 -11.37 17.18
N GLU A 51 -10.78 -11.94 16.14
CA GLU A 51 -10.94 -13.39 15.94
C GLU A 51 -9.67 -14.06 15.41
N MET A 52 -8.87 -13.35 14.61
CA MET A 52 -7.49 -13.74 14.28
C MET A 52 -6.55 -13.36 15.42
N GLY A 53 -6.90 -13.79 16.64
CA GLY A 53 -6.14 -13.60 17.86
C GLY A 53 -4.65 -13.66 17.58
N GLY A 54 -3.97 -12.55 17.90
CA GLY A 54 -2.62 -12.21 17.46
C GLY A 54 -1.79 -13.42 17.09
N ALA A 55 -1.79 -13.76 15.79
CA ALA A 55 -0.90 -14.79 15.27
C ALA A 55 0.50 -14.35 15.69
N ALA A 56 1.08 -15.15 16.59
CA ALA A 56 2.30 -14.86 17.32
C ALA A 56 3.23 -14.03 16.45
N ARG A 57 3.39 -12.75 16.83
CA ARG A 57 4.47 -11.92 16.31
C ARG A 57 5.72 -12.77 16.43
N ASN A 58 6.37 -13.08 15.32
CA ASN A 58 7.68 -13.71 15.36
C ASN A 58 8.49 -12.85 16.32
N ALA A 59 8.90 -13.41 17.46
CA ALA A 59 9.51 -12.70 18.59
C ALA A 59 10.94 -12.19 18.28
N ALA A 60 11.24 -11.96 17.00
CA ALA A 60 12.50 -11.46 16.49
C ALA A 60 12.26 -10.13 15.77
N GLY A 61 12.40 -9.04 16.51
CA GLY A 61 12.77 -7.74 15.94
C GLY A 61 11.66 -6.93 15.29
N ASP A 62 10.61 -6.59 16.03
CA ASP A 62 9.82 -5.38 15.73
C ASP A 62 10.34 -4.19 16.55
N ASP A 63 11.66 -4.16 16.79
CA ASP A 63 12.31 -2.91 17.17
C ASP A 63 12.20 -1.98 15.97
N PRO A 64 11.72 -0.74 16.15
CA PRO A 64 11.76 0.24 15.08
C PRO A 64 13.21 0.37 14.65
N ILE A 65 13.50 0.02 13.38
CA ILE A 65 14.82 0.26 12.81
C ILE A 65 15.05 1.76 12.90
N ASP A 66 16.00 2.16 13.74
CA ASP A 66 16.37 3.56 13.89
C ASP A 66 17.08 4.00 12.62
N VAL A 67 16.28 4.48 11.67
CA VAL A 67 16.74 4.89 10.34
C VAL A 67 17.74 6.03 10.47
N GLU A 68 17.67 6.86 11.52
CA GLU A 68 18.63 7.96 11.73
C GLU A 68 20.02 7.44 12.09
N ARG A 69 20.10 6.34 12.86
CA ARG A 69 21.37 5.71 13.24
C ARG A 69 22.05 4.88 12.15
N LEU A 70 21.36 4.56 11.05
CA LEU A 70 21.96 3.77 9.97
C LEU A 70 23.08 4.54 9.24
N PRO A 71 24.20 3.88 8.90
CA PRO A 71 25.30 4.49 8.16
C PRO A 71 24.86 4.93 6.75
N ALA A 72 25.55 5.93 6.20
CA ALA A 72 25.27 6.44 4.85
C ALA A 72 25.48 5.38 3.75
N VAL A 73 26.36 4.41 4.00
CA VAL A 73 26.63 3.26 3.13
C VAL A 73 26.14 2.02 3.84
N LEU A 74 25.27 1.26 3.15
CA LEU A 74 24.68 0.03 3.65
C LEU A 74 25.38 -1.18 3.04
N PHE A 75 25.78 -2.11 3.90
CA PHE A 75 26.18 -3.46 3.52
C PHE A 75 24.97 -4.37 3.37
N LEU A 76 25.22 -5.59 2.89
CA LEU A 76 24.17 -6.55 2.58
C LEU A 76 23.29 -6.88 3.80
N GLU A 77 23.90 -6.98 4.98
CA GLU A 77 23.25 -7.28 6.26
C GLU A 77 22.33 -6.14 6.70
N GLU A 78 22.83 -4.91 6.62
CA GLU A 78 22.09 -3.70 7.00
C GLU A 78 20.95 -3.44 6.03
N LEU A 79 21.18 -3.69 4.74
CA LEU A 79 20.16 -3.61 3.71
C LEU A 79 19.08 -4.70 3.90
N ALA A 80 19.49 -5.93 4.25
CA ALA A 80 18.56 -7.01 4.53
C ALA A 80 17.68 -6.70 5.75
N ALA A 81 18.29 -6.14 6.80
CA ALA A 81 17.57 -5.66 7.99
C ALA A 81 16.58 -4.55 7.63
N LEU A 82 17.02 -3.52 6.89
CA LEU A 82 16.18 -2.41 6.46
C LEU A 82 14.97 -2.87 5.63
N LEU A 83 15.17 -3.86 4.75
CA LEU A 83 14.12 -4.43 3.90
C LEU A 83 13.30 -5.54 4.58
N ARG A 84 13.54 -5.81 5.87
CA ARG A 84 12.90 -6.88 6.66
C ARG A 84 12.90 -8.24 5.93
N CYS A 85 14.00 -8.56 5.25
CA CYS A 85 14.13 -9.82 4.51
C CYS A 85 15.41 -10.56 4.89
N SER A 86 15.44 -11.88 4.71
CA SER A 86 16.66 -12.64 4.99
C SER A 86 17.76 -12.29 4.00
N ARG A 87 19.02 -12.34 4.45
CA ARG A 87 20.20 -12.15 3.59
C ARG A 87 20.14 -12.98 2.31
N ALA A 88 19.78 -14.27 2.44
CA ALA A 88 19.63 -15.18 1.29
C ALA A 88 18.54 -14.72 0.29
N THR A 89 17.45 -14.13 0.78
CA THR A 89 16.40 -13.57 -0.08
C THR A 89 16.91 -12.36 -0.84
N LEU A 90 17.64 -11.48 -0.16
CA LEU A 90 18.21 -10.29 -0.77
C LEU A 90 19.27 -10.65 -1.83
N GLU A 91 20.20 -11.56 -1.51
CA GLU A 91 21.20 -12.07 -2.46
C GLU A 91 20.53 -12.68 -3.70
N ARG A 92 19.47 -13.46 -3.51
CA ARG A 92 18.68 -14.02 -4.61
C ARG A 92 18.06 -12.93 -5.48
N ARG A 93 17.47 -11.89 -4.88
CA ARG A 93 16.86 -10.75 -5.60
C ARG A 93 17.88 -9.95 -6.40
N ILE A 94 19.08 -9.77 -5.84
CA ILE A 94 20.21 -9.12 -6.52
C ILE A 94 20.67 -9.98 -7.70
N LYS A 95 20.88 -11.29 -7.48
CA LYS A 95 21.31 -12.24 -8.53
C LYS A 95 20.28 -12.35 -9.66
N SER A 96 18.99 -12.29 -9.34
CA SER A 96 17.91 -12.31 -10.33
C SER A 96 17.66 -10.94 -10.97
N ARG A 97 18.43 -9.90 -10.62
CA ARG A 97 18.26 -8.51 -11.09
C ARG A 97 16.86 -7.93 -10.88
N VAL A 98 16.18 -8.40 -9.85
CA VAL A 98 14.85 -7.90 -9.44
C VAL A 98 14.99 -6.74 -8.45
N PHE A 99 16.13 -6.63 -7.78
CA PHE A 99 16.40 -5.52 -6.89
C PHE A 99 16.77 -4.26 -7.70
N PRO A 100 15.99 -3.16 -7.62
CA PRO A 100 16.12 -2.01 -8.52
C PRO A 100 17.24 -1.04 -8.12
N VAL A 101 17.79 -1.15 -6.91
CA VAL A 101 18.90 -0.29 -6.47
C VAL A 101 20.23 -0.95 -6.82
N SER A 102 20.96 -0.32 -7.74
CA SER A 102 22.28 -0.80 -8.15
C SER A 102 23.31 -0.65 -7.03
N PRO A 103 24.23 -1.62 -6.86
CA PRO A 103 25.31 -1.48 -5.91
C PRO A 103 26.27 -0.37 -6.34
N ILE A 104 26.76 0.38 -5.36
CA ILE A 104 27.83 1.36 -5.55
C ILE A 104 29.12 0.60 -5.85
N ARG A 105 29.93 1.11 -6.78
CA ARG A 105 31.29 0.62 -6.99
C ARG A 105 32.14 0.96 -5.76
N GLY A 106 32.43 -0.06 -4.95
CA GLY A 106 33.30 0.07 -3.79
C GLY A 106 34.78 0.07 -4.17
N VAL A 107 35.62 0.57 -3.25
CA VAL A 107 37.08 0.37 -3.26
C VAL A 107 37.43 -1.08 -2.90
N ASP A 108 36.54 -1.76 -2.16
CA ASP A 108 36.65 -3.18 -1.80
C ASP A 108 35.72 -4.08 -2.63
N SER A 109 35.99 -5.39 -2.62
CA SER A 109 35.21 -6.43 -3.31
C SER A 109 33.80 -6.67 -2.75
N ARG A 110 33.40 -6.00 -1.68
CA ARG A 110 32.09 -6.18 -1.02
C ARG A 110 31.02 -5.30 -1.66
N PRO A 111 29.82 -5.82 -1.95
CA PRO A 111 28.74 -5.03 -2.51
C PRO A 111 28.20 -4.02 -1.46
N ARG A 112 27.95 -2.79 -1.90
CA ARG A 112 27.55 -1.65 -1.05
C ARG A 112 26.38 -0.91 -1.68
N TRP A 113 25.51 -0.32 -0.87
CA TRP A 113 24.38 0.48 -1.34
C TRP A 113 24.31 1.83 -0.63
N SER A 114 23.75 2.84 -1.31
CA SER A 114 23.55 4.16 -0.69
C SER A 114 22.26 4.12 0.13
N LYS A 115 22.35 4.51 1.41
CA LYS A 115 21.17 4.69 2.26
C LYS A 115 20.16 5.62 1.61
N VAL A 116 20.62 6.74 1.04
CA VAL A 116 19.76 7.74 0.39
C VAL A 116 19.00 7.13 -0.79
N ALA A 117 19.70 6.40 -1.67
CA ALA A 117 19.06 5.79 -2.83
C ALA A 117 18.03 4.72 -2.43
N VAL A 118 18.34 3.91 -1.41
CA VAL A 118 17.42 2.89 -0.90
C VAL A 118 16.20 3.53 -0.24
N MET A 119 16.40 4.57 0.58
CA MET A 119 15.30 5.30 1.24
C MET A 119 14.41 6.04 0.24
N GLN A 120 15.00 6.67 -0.78
CA GLN A 120 14.23 7.29 -1.88
C GLN A 120 13.38 6.25 -2.59
N TRP A 121 13.95 5.10 -2.91
CA TRP A 121 13.20 4.02 -3.54
C TRP A 121 12.07 3.47 -2.64
N LEU A 122 12.31 3.32 -1.34
CA LEU A 122 11.27 2.95 -0.38
C LEU A 122 10.15 4.00 -0.32
N ALA A 123 10.50 5.29 -0.29
CA ALA A 123 9.55 6.40 -0.27
C ALA A 123 8.70 6.49 -1.55
N LEU A 124 9.26 6.09 -2.70
CA LEU A 124 8.56 6.03 -3.99
C LEU A 124 7.62 4.81 -4.13
N GLY A 125 7.39 4.05 -3.05
CA GLY A 125 6.52 2.87 -3.08
C GLY A 125 7.25 1.61 -3.50
N GLY A 126 8.51 1.42 -3.05
CA GLY A 126 9.21 0.14 -3.11
C GLY A 126 8.32 -1.02 -2.64
N PRO A 127 8.63 -2.28 -3.01
CA PRO A 127 7.78 -3.45 -2.88
C PRO A 127 7.36 -3.63 -1.42
N SER A 128 6.23 -3.02 -1.10
CA SER A 128 5.41 -3.24 0.07
C SER A 128 4.95 -4.67 -0.06
N ASP A 129 5.62 -5.57 0.66
CA ASP A 129 5.27 -6.97 0.83
C ASP A 129 4.62 -7.61 -0.40
N ALA A 130 5.46 -8.10 -1.33
CA ALA A 130 4.98 -9.13 -2.24
C ALA A 130 4.36 -10.23 -1.38
N PRO A 131 3.04 -10.48 -1.48
CA PRO A 131 2.36 -11.40 -0.59
C PRO A 131 3.08 -12.73 -0.73
N MET A 132 3.54 -13.24 0.41
CA MET A 132 4.04 -14.60 0.52
C MET A 132 2.94 -15.50 -0.03
N ARG A 133 3.04 -15.89 -1.31
CA ARG A 133 2.18 -16.90 -1.92
C ARG A 133 2.48 -18.16 -1.12
N ARG A 134 1.72 -18.34 -0.05
CA ARG A 134 1.63 -19.58 0.71
C ARG A 134 1.44 -20.64 -0.35
N ARG A 135 2.48 -21.45 -0.54
CA ARG A 135 2.43 -22.68 -1.33
C ARG A 135 1.60 -23.66 -0.52
N GLN A 136 0.31 -23.38 -0.44
CA GLN A 136 -0.73 -24.23 0.10
C GLN A 136 -1.20 -25.07 -1.08
N GLN A 137 -0.32 -25.93 -1.57
CA GLN A 137 -0.75 -27.10 -2.32
C GLN A 137 -0.40 -28.32 -1.47
N ARG A 138 -1.43 -28.67 -0.69
CA ARG A 138 -1.64 -29.95 -0.03
C ARG A 138 -1.06 -31.10 -0.86
N ARG A 139 -0.29 -31.94 -0.18
CA ARG A 139 -0.29 -33.39 -0.42
C ARG A 139 -1.75 -33.87 -0.43
N THR A 140 -2.18 -34.44 -1.54
CA THR A 140 -3.10 -35.59 -1.61
C THR A 140 -3.10 -36.11 -3.04
N ALA A 141 -2.34 -37.18 -3.27
CA ALA A 141 -2.69 -38.32 -4.11
C ALA A 141 -2.00 -39.53 -3.48
#